data_AF-A0A484CTE2-F1
#
_entry.id   AF-A0A484CTE2-F1
#
_cell.length_a   1.000
_cell.length_b   1.000
_cell.length_c   1.000
_cell.angle_alpha   90.00
_cell.angle_beta   90.00
_cell.angle_gamma   90.00
#
_symmetry.space_group_name_H-M   'P 1'
#
loop_
_entity.id
_entity.type
_entity.pdbx_description
1 polymer ?
#
loop_
_entity_poly.entity_id
_entity_poly.type
_entity_poly.pdbx_seq_one_letter_code
_entity_poly.pdbx_strand_id
1 'polypeptide(L)'
;MMAIFSREGLKGTERGRVKDLMAITYAKQREYINAKPSPSILDVGKEWPFLFSQTFLLSHFTTLTNVELYTRLNEDLDKKGKRLLDFFSSQITKWRKEVRAVLKEAIKKDREGSDGLAALLVMLAHFKEQEESLFLIADETTTPADAEAQLSLPITPRIIMLGKFHIQC
;
A
#
# COMPACT_ATOMS: atom_id res chain seq x y z
N MET A 1 -13.71 -14.01 -17.79
CA MET A 1 -12.69 -13.37 -16.93
C MET A 1 -11.40 -14.18 -16.91
N MET A 2 -11.43 -15.47 -16.55
CA MET A 2 -10.22 -16.32 -16.53
C MET A 2 -9.50 -16.41 -17.87
N ALA A 3 -10.22 -16.63 -18.98
CA ALA A 3 -9.62 -16.67 -20.31
C ALA A 3 -8.88 -15.37 -20.72
N ILE A 4 -9.29 -14.21 -20.17
CA ILE A 4 -8.60 -12.93 -20.41
C ILE A 4 -7.33 -12.90 -19.55
N PHE A 5 -7.45 -13.25 -18.26
CA PHE A 5 -6.31 -13.32 -17.35
C PHE A 5 -5.23 -14.30 -17.83
N SER A 6 -5.59 -15.48 -18.32
CA SER A 6 -4.62 -16.45 -18.85
C SER A 6 -3.83 -15.95 -20.06
N ARG A 7 -4.40 -15.02 -20.85
CA ARG A 7 -3.76 -14.47 -22.05
C ARG A 7 -2.98 -13.19 -21.78
N GLU A 8 -3.48 -12.34 -20.91
CA GLU A 8 -3.02 -10.96 -20.74
C GLU A 8 -2.54 -10.66 -19.31
N GLY A 9 -2.72 -11.59 -18.37
CA GLY A 9 -2.45 -11.38 -16.95
C GLY A 9 -3.22 -10.19 -16.40
N LEU A 10 -2.60 -9.48 -15.45
CA LEU A 10 -3.16 -8.26 -14.88
C LEU A 10 -3.26 -7.10 -15.89
N LYS A 11 -2.58 -7.13 -17.04
CA LYS A 11 -2.77 -6.09 -18.08
C LYS A 11 -4.18 -6.13 -18.67
N GLY A 12 -4.89 -7.25 -18.53
CA GLY A 12 -6.29 -7.36 -18.91
C GLY A 12 -7.23 -6.41 -18.15
N THR A 13 -6.79 -5.77 -17.06
CA THR A 13 -7.58 -4.78 -16.30
C THR A 13 -8.01 -3.58 -17.15
N GLU A 14 -7.23 -3.22 -18.16
CA GLU A 14 -7.49 -2.09 -19.07
C GLU A 14 -8.65 -2.38 -20.05
N ARG A 15 -9.07 -3.64 -20.18
CA ARG A 15 -10.17 -4.02 -21.06
C ARG A 15 -11.50 -3.59 -20.44
N GLY A 16 -12.26 -2.75 -21.13
CA GLY A 16 -13.62 -2.35 -20.71
C GLY A 16 -14.52 -3.55 -20.36
N ARG A 17 -14.42 -4.65 -21.14
CA ARG A 17 -15.13 -5.91 -20.86
C ARG A 17 -14.81 -6.51 -19.49
N VAL A 18 -13.58 -6.37 -18.98
CA VAL A 18 -13.23 -6.89 -17.65
C VAL A 18 -13.92 -6.06 -16.57
N LYS A 19 -13.99 -4.73 -16.72
CA LYS A 19 -14.74 -3.85 -15.81
C LYS A 19 -16.21 -4.26 -15.70
N ASP A 20 -16.88 -4.50 -16.82
CA ASP A 20 -18.29 -4.92 -16.84
C ASP A 20 -18.47 -6.28 -16.16
N LEU A 21 -17.59 -7.24 -16.47
CA LEU A 21 -17.61 -8.56 -15.86
C LEU A 21 -17.39 -8.50 -14.35
N MET A 22 -16.44 -7.69 -13.87
CA MET A 22 -16.18 -7.49 -12.44
C MET A 22 -17.41 -6.93 -11.72
N ALA A 23 -18.10 -5.96 -12.33
CA ALA A 23 -19.31 -5.37 -11.76
C ALA A 23 -20.47 -6.38 -11.70
N ILE A 24 -20.77 -7.07 -12.80
CA ILE A 24 -21.90 -8.03 -12.87
C ILE A 24 -21.66 -9.26 -11.98
N THR A 25 -20.40 -9.65 -11.77
CA THR A 25 -20.06 -10.80 -10.93
C THR A 25 -19.78 -10.45 -9.47
N TYR A 26 -19.96 -9.18 -9.05
CA TYR A 26 -19.68 -8.73 -7.69
C TYR A 26 -20.35 -9.61 -6.61
N ALA A 27 -21.64 -9.92 -6.78
CA ALA A 27 -22.36 -10.76 -5.82
C ALA A 27 -21.73 -12.15 -5.67
N LYS A 28 -21.30 -12.77 -6.78
CA LYS A 28 -20.64 -14.08 -6.79
C LYS A 28 -19.24 -14.03 -6.17
N GLN A 29 -18.50 -12.94 -6.41
CA GLN A 29 -17.21 -12.72 -5.75
C GLN A 29 -17.39 -12.68 -4.23
N ARG A 30 -18.37 -11.90 -3.73
CA ARG A 30 -18.68 -11.81 -2.29
C ARG A 30 -19.18 -13.13 -1.71
N GLU A 31 -20.04 -13.84 -2.44
CA GLU A 31 -20.51 -15.17 -2.06
C GLU A 31 -19.35 -16.15 -1.88
N TYR A 32 -18.42 -16.20 -2.85
CA TYR A 32 -17.23 -17.06 -2.79
C TYR A 32 -16.31 -16.68 -1.63
N ILE A 33 -15.97 -15.39 -1.49
CA ILE A 33 -15.09 -14.90 -0.42
C ILE A 33 -15.66 -15.19 0.97
N ASN A 34 -16.98 -15.06 1.14
CA ASN A 34 -17.65 -15.28 2.43
C ASN A 34 -18.14 -16.72 2.62
N ALA A 35 -17.76 -17.66 1.74
CA ALA A 35 -18.16 -19.05 1.84
C ALA A 35 -17.69 -19.68 3.16
N LYS A 36 -18.34 -20.78 3.54
CA LYS A 36 -18.02 -21.57 4.73
C LYS A 36 -17.81 -23.02 4.31
N PRO A 37 -16.60 -23.59 4.45
CA PRO A 37 -15.37 -22.94 4.94
C PRO A 37 -14.88 -21.83 4.00
N SER A 38 -14.17 -20.85 4.54
CA SER A 38 -13.67 -19.72 3.75
C SER A 38 -12.52 -20.18 2.85
N PRO A 39 -12.48 -19.75 1.57
CA PRO A 39 -11.39 -20.08 0.67
C PRO A 39 -10.09 -19.45 1.15
N SER A 40 -8.96 -20.08 0.84
CA SER A 40 -7.66 -19.45 1.07
C SER A 40 -7.49 -18.24 0.14
N ILE A 41 -6.60 -17.31 0.50
CA ILE A 41 -6.29 -16.16 -0.36
C ILE A 41 -5.76 -16.61 -1.74
N LEU A 42 -5.03 -17.73 -1.78
CA LEU A 42 -4.54 -18.34 -3.02
C LEU A 42 -5.68 -18.83 -3.89
N ASP A 43 -6.72 -19.43 -3.31
CA ASP A 43 -7.90 -19.91 -4.05
C ASP A 43 -8.74 -18.74 -4.56
N VAL A 44 -8.87 -17.66 -3.79
CA VAL A 44 -9.48 -16.41 -4.28
C VAL A 44 -8.69 -15.84 -5.45
N GLY A 45 -7.36 -15.87 -5.39
CA GLY A 45 -6.50 -15.42 -6.49
C GLY A 45 -6.64 -16.26 -7.76
N LYS A 46 -6.90 -17.57 -7.64
CA LYS A 46 -7.14 -18.45 -8.79
C LYS A 46 -8.50 -18.20 -9.43
N GLU A 47 -9.55 -18.08 -8.64
CA GLU A 47 -10.93 -17.91 -9.13
C GLU A 47 -11.27 -16.46 -9.54
N TRP A 48 -10.66 -15.48 -8.87
CA TRP A 48 -10.91 -14.05 -9.05
C TRP A 48 -9.61 -13.24 -9.10
N PRO A 49 -8.69 -13.54 -10.03
CA PRO A 49 -7.35 -12.95 -10.11
C PRO A 49 -7.35 -11.43 -10.26
N PHE A 50 -8.36 -10.87 -10.93
CA PHE A 50 -8.46 -9.43 -11.10
C PHE A 50 -8.78 -8.68 -9.79
N LEU A 51 -9.28 -9.34 -8.73
CA LEU A 51 -9.40 -8.73 -7.40
C LEU A 51 -8.04 -8.34 -6.80
N PHE A 52 -6.94 -8.91 -7.30
CA PHE A 52 -5.58 -8.59 -6.88
C PHE A 52 -4.96 -7.46 -7.71
N SER A 53 -5.73 -6.80 -8.57
CA SER A 53 -5.33 -5.52 -9.15
C SER A 53 -5.77 -4.37 -8.23
N GLN A 54 -4.94 -3.34 -8.12
CA GLN A 54 -5.27 -2.16 -7.31
C GLN A 54 -6.63 -1.55 -7.71
N THR A 55 -6.87 -1.40 -9.02
CA THR A 55 -8.11 -0.81 -9.56
C THR A 55 -9.36 -1.57 -9.08
N PHE A 56 -9.36 -2.89 -9.19
CA PHE A 56 -10.54 -3.67 -8.84
C PHE A 56 -10.64 -3.97 -7.35
N LEU A 57 -9.52 -4.08 -6.63
CA LEU A 57 -9.53 -4.15 -5.18
C LEU A 57 -10.18 -2.90 -4.57
N LEU A 58 -9.76 -1.72 -5.02
CA LEU A 58 -10.33 -0.45 -4.59
C LEU A 58 -11.80 -0.34 -4.99
N SER A 59 -12.15 -0.64 -6.24
CA SER A 59 -13.55 -0.61 -6.69
C SER A 59 -14.45 -1.58 -5.90
N HIS A 60 -13.95 -2.78 -5.58
CA HIS A 60 -14.67 -3.76 -4.78
C HIS A 60 -14.88 -3.28 -3.34
N PHE A 61 -13.85 -2.66 -2.74
CA PHE A 61 -13.94 -2.04 -1.41
C PHE A 61 -14.93 -0.87 -1.40
N THR A 62 -14.84 0.05 -2.37
CA THR A 62 -15.77 1.17 -2.52
C THR A 62 -17.19 0.66 -2.66
N THR A 63 -17.44 -0.34 -3.50
CA THR A 63 -18.78 -0.92 -3.68
C THR A 63 -19.35 -1.47 -2.36
N LEU A 64 -18.49 -2.08 -1.52
CA LEU A 64 -18.91 -2.67 -0.24
C LEU A 64 -19.18 -1.61 0.84
N THR A 65 -18.38 -0.56 0.88
CA THR A 65 -18.31 0.37 2.01
C THR A 65 -18.85 1.76 1.71
N ASN A 66 -19.05 2.07 0.42
CA ASN A 66 -19.30 3.40 -0.11
C ASN A 66 -18.21 4.42 0.27
N VAL A 67 -16.96 3.95 0.48
CA VAL A 67 -15.80 4.79 0.80
C VAL A 67 -14.78 4.72 -0.33
N GLU A 68 -14.48 5.87 -0.93
CA GLU A 68 -13.38 6.03 -1.90
C GLU A 68 -12.02 5.97 -1.18
N LEU A 69 -11.56 4.75 -0.89
CA LEU A 69 -10.43 4.50 0.01
C LEU A 69 -9.15 5.22 -0.41
N TYR A 70 -8.80 5.17 -1.69
CA TYR A 70 -7.55 5.76 -2.17
C TYR A 70 -7.52 7.28 -2.00
N THR A 71 -8.59 7.96 -2.43
CA THR A 71 -8.73 9.42 -2.23
C THR A 71 -8.72 9.76 -0.75
N ARG A 72 -9.54 9.05 0.04
CA ARG A 72 -9.67 9.34 1.46
C ARG A 72 -8.37 9.13 2.24
N LEU A 73 -7.65 8.06 1.93
CA LEU A 73 -6.37 7.74 2.55
C LEU A 73 -5.35 8.83 2.25
N ASN A 74 -5.20 9.25 0.99
CA ASN A 74 -4.24 10.29 0.60
C ASN A 74 -4.57 11.64 1.25
N GLU A 75 -5.84 12.07 1.23
CA GLU A 75 -6.27 13.31 1.87
C GLU A 75 -6.04 13.30 3.38
N ASP A 76 -6.41 12.21 4.05
CA ASP A 76 -6.25 12.10 5.50
C ASP A 76 -4.78 11.97 5.90
N LEU A 77 -3.96 11.26 5.11
CA LEU A 77 -2.51 11.16 5.33
C LEU A 77 -1.85 12.52 5.20
N ASP A 78 -2.15 13.29 4.17
CA ASP A 78 -1.56 14.61 3.99
C ASP A 78 -2.02 15.59 5.06
N LYS A 79 -3.32 15.63 5.36
CA LYS A 79 -3.85 16.51 6.40
C LYS A 79 -3.26 16.21 7.78
N LYS A 80 -3.19 14.93 8.15
CA LYS A 80 -2.62 14.50 9.45
C LYS A 80 -1.10 14.66 9.46
N GLY A 81 -0.44 14.36 8.34
CA GLY A 81 1.00 14.54 8.14
C GLY A 81 1.41 15.99 8.35
N LYS A 82 0.70 16.92 7.70
CA LYS A 82 0.91 18.36 7.89
C LYS A 82 0.81 18.78 9.35
N ARG A 83 -0.28 18.37 10.02
CA ARG A 83 -0.50 18.67 11.45
C ARG A 83 0.64 18.13 12.33
N LEU A 84 1.19 16.97 11.98
CA LEU A 84 2.31 16.36 12.67
C LEU A 84 3.60 17.16 12.43
N LEU A 85 3.91 17.53 11.18
CA LEU A 85 5.06 18.37 10.85
C LEU A 85 4.99 19.74 11.55
N ASP A 86 3.82 20.36 11.61
CA ASP A 86 3.58 21.61 12.34
C ASP A 86 3.86 21.45 13.83
N PHE A 87 3.39 20.36 14.45
CA PHE A 87 3.65 20.04 15.84
C PHE A 87 5.16 19.88 16.11
N PHE A 88 5.86 19.08 15.31
CA PHE A 88 7.30 18.87 15.46
C PHE A 88 8.08 20.18 15.27
N SER A 89 7.69 21.00 14.29
CA SER A 89 8.30 22.30 14.03
C SER A 89 8.13 23.29 15.18
N SER A 90 6.93 23.33 15.78
CA SER A 90 6.64 24.21 16.92
C SER A 90 7.51 23.94 18.16
N GLN A 91 8.12 22.76 18.26
CA GLN A 91 8.94 22.33 19.40
C GLN A 91 10.35 21.91 18.97
N ILE A 92 10.86 22.45 17.86
CA ILE A 92 12.09 21.99 17.20
C ILE A 92 13.29 21.87 18.15
N THR A 93 13.42 22.77 19.12
CA THR A 93 14.54 22.78 20.08
C THR A 93 14.48 21.64 21.10
N LYS A 94 13.32 21.02 21.32
CA LYS A 94 13.14 19.90 22.25
C LYS A 94 13.55 18.55 21.65
N TRP A 95 13.69 18.46 20.33
CA TRP A 95 13.96 17.20 19.66
C TRP A 95 15.45 16.89 19.53
N ARG A 96 15.77 15.59 19.46
CA ARG A 96 17.13 15.07 19.24
C ARG A 96 17.70 15.55 17.90
N LYS A 97 19.03 15.53 17.75
CA LYS A 97 19.73 16.03 16.55
C LYS A 97 19.23 15.34 15.28
N GLU A 98 18.99 14.04 15.33
CA GLU A 98 18.56 13.19 14.23
C GLU A 98 17.16 13.57 13.76
N VAL A 99 16.21 13.69 14.69
CA VAL A 99 14.83 14.14 14.39
C VAL A 99 14.83 15.53 13.78
N ARG A 100 15.66 16.46 14.31
CA ARG A 100 15.78 17.81 13.77
C ARG A 100 16.37 17.82 12.36
N ALA A 101 17.30 16.93 12.05
CA ALA A 101 17.87 16.81 10.72
C ALA A 101 16.81 16.35 9.71
N VAL A 102 16.09 15.27 10.02
CA VAL A 102 15.00 14.76 9.16
C VAL A 102 13.87 15.79 9.03
N LEU A 103 13.47 16.45 10.12
CA LEU A 103 12.44 17.48 10.09
C LEU A 103 12.81 18.66 9.18
N LYS A 104 14.07 19.09 9.17
CA LYS A 104 14.53 20.19 8.31
C LYS A 104 14.35 19.88 6.83
N GLU A 105 14.65 18.65 6.42
CA GLU A 105 14.43 18.17 5.07
C GLU A 105 12.92 18.05 4.78
N ALA A 106 12.19 17.45 5.72
CA ALA A 106 10.74 17.22 5.63
C ALA A 106 9.88 18.50 5.55
N ILE A 107 10.41 19.69 5.86
CA ILE A 107 9.67 20.96 5.76
C ILE A 107 10.15 21.86 4.62
N LYS A 108 11.13 21.41 3.81
CA LYS A 108 11.54 22.12 2.60
C LYS A 108 10.34 22.30 1.68
N LYS A 109 10.29 23.45 1.00
CA LYS A 109 9.20 23.82 0.09
C LYS A 109 9.28 23.09 -1.25
N ASP A 110 10.50 22.76 -1.65
CA ASP A 110 10.90 22.08 -2.88
C ASP A 110 11.10 20.57 -2.67
N ARG A 111 10.68 20.04 -1.51
CA ARG A 111 10.75 18.62 -1.20
C ARG A 111 9.90 17.81 -2.19
N GLU A 112 10.34 16.59 -2.47
CA GLU A 112 9.55 15.61 -3.19
C GLU A 112 8.60 14.87 -2.23
N GLY A 113 7.49 14.37 -2.76
CA GLY A 113 6.52 13.63 -1.96
C GLY A 113 5.58 14.49 -1.10
N SER A 114 4.73 13.81 -0.34
CA SER A 114 3.59 14.41 0.33
C SER A 114 3.87 14.71 1.82
N ASP A 115 3.03 15.56 2.44
CA ASP A 115 3.13 15.86 3.88
C ASP A 115 2.98 14.58 4.72
N GLY A 116 2.18 13.62 4.26
CA GLY A 116 2.03 12.31 4.89
C GLY A 116 3.33 11.49 4.92
N LEU A 117 4.03 11.40 3.78
CA LEU A 117 5.31 10.68 3.68
C LEU A 117 6.41 11.35 4.49
N ALA A 118 6.51 12.68 4.40
CA ALA A 118 7.47 13.46 5.18
C ALA A 118 7.23 13.30 6.70
N ALA A 119 5.97 13.29 7.13
CA ALA A 119 5.60 13.02 8.52
C ALA A 119 5.96 11.61 8.98
N LEU A 120 5.78 10.59 8.13
CA LEU A 120 6.19 9.21 8.41
C LEU A 120 7.70 9.12 8.69
N LEU A 121 8.54 9.76 7.87
CA LEU A 121 9.99 9.77 8.08
C LEU A 121 10.39 10.46 9.39
N VAL A 122 9.75 11.58 9.73
CA VAL A 122 9.96 12.24 11.04
C VAL A 122 9.55 11.33 12.19
N MET A 123 8.47 10.56 12.04
CA MET A 123 7.99 9.61 13.05
C MET A 123 8.95 8.43 13.24
N LEU A 124 9.47 7.85 12.16
CA LEU A 124 10.52 6.81 12.24
C LEU A 124 11.73 7.32 13.01
N ALA A 125 12.23 8.51 12.66
CA ALA A 125 13.34 9.14 13.37
C ALA A 125 13.02 9.41 14.85
N HIS A 126 11.77 9.79 15.16
CA HIS A 126 11.33 10.03 16.53
C HIS A 126 11.35 8.76 17.38
N PHE A 127 10.80 7.66 16.87
CA PHE A 127 10.73 6.36 17.54
C PHE A 127 12.01 5.54 17.43
N LYS A 128 13.01 6.02 16.67
CA LYS A 128 14.26 5.31 16.38
C LYS A 128 14.02 4.01 15.61
N GLU A 129 13.01 4.00 14.77
CA GLU A 129 12.73 2.93 13.84
C GLU A 129 13.51 3.14 12.55
N GLN A 130 14.04 2.04 11.99
CA GLN A 130 14.76 2.05 10.72
C GLN A 130 13.75 1.94 9.56
N GLU A 131 14.09 2.38 8.36
CA GLU A 131 13.20 2.25 7.19
C GLU A 131 12.88 0.78 6.87
N GLU A 132 13.83 -0.12 7.14
CA GLU A 132 13.68 -1.57 7.00
C GLU A 132 12.66 -2.16 7.98
N SER A 133 12.23 -1.37 8.99
CA SER A 133 11.09 -1.73 9.83
C SER A 133 9.75 -1.48 9.13
N LEU A 134 9.68 -0.77 8.02
CA LEU A 134 8.46 -0.66 7.22
C LEU A 134 8.57 -1.48 5.95
N PHE A 135 9.75 -1.51 5.35
CA PHE A 135 9.98 -2.07 4.02
C PHE A 135 10.94 -3.26 4.06
N LEU A 136 10.58 -4.34 3.37
CA LEU A 136 11.49 -5.42 3.03
C LEU A 136 11.86 -5.26 1.56
N ILE A 137 13.13 -5.01 1.27
CA ILE A 137 13.61 -4.89 -0.10
C ILE A 137 13.87 -6.30 -0.64
N ALA A 138 13.30 -6.60 -1.79
CA ALA A 138 13.48 -7.86 -2.51
C ALA A 138 13.88 -7.58 -3.96
N ASP A 139 14.48 -8.55 -4.63
CA ASP A 139 14.83 -8.43 -6.05
C ASP A 139 13.57 -8.21 -6.91
N GLU A 140 13.68 -7.48 -8.01
CA GLU A 140 12.56 -7.20 -8.92
C GLU A 140 11.84 -8.45 -9.42
N THR A 141 12.57 -9.57 -9.50
CA THR A 141 12.06 -10.87 -9.95
C THR A 141 11.48 -11.74 -8.83
N THR A 142 11.55 -11.28 -7.58
CA THR A 142 11.08 -12.04 -6.41
C THR A 142 9.59 -12.32 -6.51
N THR A 143 9.22 -13.59 -6.54
CA THR A 143 7.83 -14.01 -6.48
C THR A 143 7.33 -14.08 -5.03
N PRO A 144 6.01 -14.12 -4.78
CA PRO A 144 5.49 -14.34 -3.42
C PRO A 144 6.04 -15.62 -2.76
N ALA A 145 6.24 -16.69 -3.52
CA ALA A 145 6.81 -17.94 -3.01
C ALA A 145 8.30 -17.79 -2.64
N ASP A 146 9.06 -17.04 -3.46
CA ASP A 146 10.45 -16.72 -3.14
C ASP A 146 10.53 -15.86 -1.88
N ALA A 147 9.65 -14.87 -1.74
CA ALA A 147 9.58 -14.02 -0.56
C ALA A 147 9.31 -14.84 0.71
N GLU A 148 8.34 -15.76 0.70
CA GLU A 148 8.03 -16.63 1.84
C GLU A 148 9.19 -17.58 2.19
N ALA A 149 9.92 -18.08 1.19
CA ALA A 149 11.02 -19.02 1.40
C ALA A 149 12.33 -18.34 1.81
N GLN A 150 12.61 -17.15 1.29
CA GLN A 150 13.91 -16.49 1.38
C GLN A 150 13.93 -15.31 2.35
N LEU A 151 12.79 -14.65 2.58
CA LEU A 151 12.72 -13.52 3.52
C LEU A 151 12.33 -14.02 4.90
N SER A 152 13.04 -13.55 5.92
CA SER A 152 12.61 -13.68 7.31
C SER A 152 11.43 -12.75 7.57
N LEU A 153 10.22 -13.19 7.22
CA LEU A 153 9.01 -12.39 7.36
C LEU A 153 8.66 -12.24 8.85
N PRO A 154 8.58 -11.00 9.38
CA PRO A 154 8.24 -10.79 10.77
C PRO A 154 6.75 -11.04 11.03
N ILE A 155 6.39 -11.23 12.30
CA ILE A 155 4.99 -11.38 12.74
C ILE A 155 4.16 -10.10 12.58
N THR A 156 4.82 -8.95 12.38
CA THR A 156 4.18 -7.66 12.12
C THR A 156 4.09 -7.42 10.61
N PRO A 157 2.98 -6.88 10.07
CA PRO A 157 2.89 -6.56 8.65
C PRO A 157 4.04 -5.65 8.18
N ARG A 158 4.66 -6.02 7.06
CA ARG A 158 5.68 -5.23 6.35
C ARG A 158 5.27 -5.08 4.89
N ILE A 159 5.77 -4.04 4.24
CA ILE A 159 5.60 -3.82 2.80
C ILE A 159 6.83 -4.42 2.10
N ILE A 160 6.62 -5.39 1.21
CA ILE A 160 7.70 -5.92 0.38
C ILE A 160 7.82 -5.05 -0.86
N MET A 161 8.98 -4.41 -1.01
CA MET A 161 9.32 -3.55 -2.13
C MET A 161 10.22 -4.33 -3.09
N LEU A 162 9.76 -4.49 -4.33
CA LEU A 162 10.54 -5.13 -5.39
C LEU A 162 11.46 -4.09 -6.04
N GLY A 163 12.75 -4.41 -6.13
CA GLY A 163 13.79 -3.56 -6.72
C GLY A 163 14.42 -2.57 -5.75
N LYS A 164 15.14 -1.58 -6.28
CA LYS A 164 15.84 -0.57 -5.46
C LYS A 164 14.89 0.56 -5.08
N PHE A 165 14.80 0.86 -3.79
CA PHE A 165 14.00 1.95 -3.26
C PHE A 165 14.85 2.85 -2.36
N HIS A 166 14.67 4.16 -2.49
CA HIS A 166 15.19 5.17 -1.56
C HIS A 166 14.03 6.11 -1.25
N ILE A 167 13.66 6.24 0.03
CA ILE A 167 12.67 7.25 0.42
C ILE A 167 13.40 8.57 0.52
N GLN A 168 13.14 9.47 -0.42
CA GLN A 168 13.62 10.84 -0.34
C GLN A 168 12.45 11.75 0.06
N CYS A 169 12.72 12.61 1.04
CA CYS A 169 11.97 13.85 1.25
C CYS A 169 12.54 14.89 0.29
#